data_AF-J0N227-F1
#
_entry.id   AF-J0N227-F1
#
_cell.length_a   1.000
_cell.length_b   1.000
_cell.length_c   1.000
_cell.angle_alpha   90.00
_cell.angle_beta   90.00
_cell.angle_gamma   90.00
#
_symmetry.space_group_name_H-M   'P 1'
#
loop_
_entity.id
_entity.type
_entity.pdbx_description
1 polymer ?
#
loop_
_entity_poly.entity_id
_entity_poly.type
_entity_poly.pdbx_seq_one_letter_code
_entity_poly.pdbx_strand_id
1 'polypeptide(L)' 'MATDRPRYSVSVDNDLFKQIEDFRFEHRFQTRSEATVELIRLGLESLRKEREKQQKAVPEVSETDQSK' A
#
# COMPACT_ATOMS: atom_id res chain seq x y z
N MET A 1 23.12 6.09 19.70
CA MET A 1 22.38 4.81 19.62
C MET A 1 21.91 4.64 18.20
N ALA A 2 22.45 3.65 17.48
CA ALA A 2 22.04 3.35 16.12
C ALA A 2 20.61 2.80 16.16
N THR A 3 19.69 3.46 15.48
CA THR A 3 18.37 2.90 15.22
C THR A 3 18.51 2.10 13.93
N ASP A 4 18.28 0.79 13.96
CA ASP A 4 18.41 -0.12 12.80
C ASP A 4 17.37 0.14 11.68
N ARG A 5 16.67 1.28 11.74
CA ARG A 5 15.63 1.65 10.79
C ARG A 5 16.26 2.48 9.67
N PRO A 6 16.25 2.01 8.41
CA PRO A 6 16.74 2.79 7.28
C PRO A 6 15.93 4.09 7.17
N ARG A 7 16.63 5.22 7.01
CA ARG A 7 16.03 6.54 6.90
C ARG A 7 16.12 7.01 5.47
N TYR A 8 15.03 7.54 4.96
CA TYR A 8 14.98 8.17 3.65
C TYR A 8 14.16 9.47 3.75
N SER A 9 14.44 10.40 2.85
CA SER A 9 13.72 11.67 2.73
C SER A 9 12.86 11.62 1.48
N VAL A 10 11.64 12.15 1.56
CA VAL A 10 10.70 12.22 0.43
C VAL A 10 10.17 13.65 0.35
N SER A 11 10.17 14.21 -0.85
CA SER A 11 9.47 15.44 -1.17
C SER A 11 8.09 15.10 -1.70
N VAL A 12 7.06 15.73 -1.14
CA VAL A 12 5.66 15.57 -1.53
C VAL A 12 5.08 16.94 -1.86
N ASP A 13 4.02 16.96 -2.66
CA ASP A 13 3.23 18.18 -2.86
C ASP A 13 2.42 18.56 -1.60
N ASN A 14 1.85 19.75 -1.62
CA ASN A 14 1.10 20.31 -0.48
C ASN A 14 -0.18 19.53 -0.16
N ASP A 15 -0.84 18.97 -1.19
CA ASP A 15 -2.11 18.29 -1.02
C ASP A 15 -1.91 16.91 -0.37
N LEU A 16 -0.88 16.18 -0.80
CA LEU A 16 -0.47 14.93 -0.19
C LEU A 16 0.07 15.16 1.23
N PHE A 17 0.82 16.24 1.44
CA PHE A 17 1.28 16.63 2.78
C PHE A 17 0.10 16.84 3.74
N LYS A 18 -0.95 17.54 3.28
CA LYS A 18 -2.17 17.75 4.07
C LYS A 18 -2.88 16.44 4.40
N GLN A 19 -3.02 15.54 3.42
CA GLN A 19 -3.63 14.22 3.64
C GLN A 19 -2.86 13.39 4.69
N ILE A 20 -1.52 13.45 4.67
CA ILE A 20 -0.68 12.77 5.68
C ILE A 20 -0.92 13.37 7.08
N GLU A 21 -1.05 14.69 7.19
CA GLU A 21 -1.36 15.34 8.47
C GLU A 21 -2.76 14.99 8.96
N ASP A 22 -3.77 15.03 8.08
CA ASP A 22 -5.15 14.67 8.42
C ASP A 22 -5.20 13.22 8.95
N PHE A 23 -4.57 12.28 8.24
CA PHE A 23 -4.43 10.89 8.69
C PHE A 23 -3.70 10.77 10.04
N ARG A 24 -2.63 11.55 10.24
CA ARG A 24 -1.90 11.60 11.52
C ARG A 24 -2.81 12.03 12.66
N PHE A 25 -3.64 13.05 12.47
CA PHE A 25 -4.56 13.55 13.48
C PHE A 25 -5.71 12.57 13.75
N GLU A 26 -6.33 12.01 12.71
CA GLU A 26 -7.45 11.07 12.82
C GLU A 26 -7.05 9.81 13.61
N HIS A 27 -5.90 9.24 13.27
CA HIS A 27 -5.37 8.03 13.90
C HIS A 27 -4.50 8.29 15.14
N ARG A 28 -4.38 9.56 15.55
CA ARG A 28 -3.64 9.99 16.77
C ARG A 28 -2.16 9.58 16.78
N PHE A 29 -1.52 9.58 15.62
CA PHE A 29 -0.10 9.31 15.51
C PHE A 29 0.74 10.46 16.08
N GLN A 30 1.81 10.12 16.80
CA GLN A 30 2.67 11.12 17.43
C GLN A 30 3.57 11.82 16.42
N THR A 31 3.97 11.11 15.37
CA THR A 31 4.92 11.63 14.39
C THR A 31 4.45 11.43 12.95
N ARG A 32 4.90 12.32 12.07
CA ARG A 32 4.67 12.21 10.61
C ARG A 32 5.27 10.94 10.03
N SER A 33 6.46 10.56 10.49
CA SER A 33 7.14 9.35 10.04
C SER A 33 6.31 8.10 10.36
N GLU A 34 5.70 8.04 11.53
CA GLU A 34 4.83 6.93 11.92
C GLU A 34 3.57 6.85 11.06
N ALA A 35 2.87 7.97 10.88
CA ALA A 35 1.69 8.06 10.02
C ALA A 35 2.01 7.64 8.56
N THR A 36 3.15 8.10 8.04
CA THR A 36 3.59 7.78 6.66
C THR A 36 3.92 6.29 6.52
N VAL A 37 4.57 5.69 7.51
CA VAL A 37 4.90 4.26 7.50
C VAL A 37 3.63 3.40 7.48
N GLU A 38 2.62 3.75 8.28
CA GLU A 38 1.34 3.04 8.28
C GLU A 38 0.57 3.21 6.97
N LEU A 39 0.55 4.41 6.38
CA LEU A 39 -0.02 4.63 5.05
C LEU A 39 0.65 3.76 3.97
N ILE A 40 1.99 3.68 3.98
CA ILE A 40 2.75 2.83 3.05
C ILE A 40 2.40 1.35 3.26
N ARG A 41 2.27 0.91 4.52
CA ARG A 41 1.91 -0.46 4.85
C ARG A 41 0.52 -0.83 4.32
N LEU A 42 -0.47 0.03 4.56
CA LEU A 42 -1.84 -0.14 4.06
C LEU A 42 -1.87 -0.12 2.53
N GLY A 43 -1.13 0.78 1.89
CA GLY A 43 -1.01 0.87 0.43
C GLY A 43 -0.41 -0.41 -0.18
N LEU A 44 0.67 -0.93 0.40
CA LEU A 44 1.28 -2.18 -0.05
C LEU A 44 0.36 -3.38 0.13
N GLU A 45 -0.43 -3.42 1.21
CA GLU A 45 -1.42 -4.47 1.43
C GLU A 45 -2.57 -4.40 0.40
N SER A 46 -3.08 -3.20 0.08
CA SER A 46 -4.09 -3.02 -0.96
C SER A 46 -3.60 -3.52 -2.32
N LEU A 47 -2.39 -3.11 -2.72
CA LEU A 47 -1.79 -3.52 -3.98
C LEU A 47 -1.59 -5.04 -4.07
N ARG A 48 -1.25 -5.72 -2.97
CA ARG A 48 -1.16 -7.18 -2.92
C ARG A 48 -2.53 -7.83 -3.13
N LYS A 49 -3.56 -7.36 -2.40
CA LYS A 49 -4.94 -7.86 -2.54
C LYS A 49 -5.50 -7.63 -3.95
N GLU A 50 -5.20 -6.49 -4.55
CA GLU A 50 -5.59 -6.18 -5.94
C GLU A 50 -4.94 -7.14 -6.93
N ARG A 51 -3.63 -7.42 -6.79
CA ARG A 51 -2.94 -8.40 -7.63
C ARG A 51 -3.50 -9.81 -7.48
N GLU A 52 -3.81 -10.23 -6.25
CA GLU A 52 -4.44 -11.54 -6.00
C GLU A 52 -5.84 -11.64 -6.62
N LYS A 53 -6.62 -10.55 -6.56
CA LYS A 53 -7.94 -10.49 -7.23
C LYS A 53 -7.82 -10.53 -8.75
N GLN A 54 -6.84 -9.83 -9.32
CA GLN A 54 -6.57 -9.84 -10.77
C GLN A 54 -6.09 -11.22 -11.24
N GLN A 55 -5.28 -11.92 -10.44
CA GLN A 55 -4.86 -13.30 -10.73
C GLN A 55 -6.00 -14.31 -10.60
N LYS A 56 -6.94 -14.12 -9.66
CA LYS A 56 -8.15 -14.95 -9.53
C LYS A 56 -9.23 -14.64 -10.57
N ALA A 57 -9.16 -13.50 -11.25
CA ALA A 57 -10.11 -13.08 -12.27
C ALA A 57 -9.69 -13.49 -13.70
N VAL A 58 -8.61 -14.25 -13.87
CA VAL A 58 -8.38 -15.01 -15.11
C VAL A 58 -9.16 -16.31 -14.96
N PRO A 59 -10.33 -16.45 -15.61
CA PRO A 59 -11.07 -17.69 -15.55
C PRO A 59 -10.28 -18.75 -16.33
N GLU A 60 -10.08 -19.87 -15.67
CA GLU A 60 -9.89 -21.18 -16.26
C GLU A 60 -11.06 -21.47 -17.20
N VAL A 61 -10.97 -20.97 -18.44
CA VAL A 61 -11.69 -21.46 -19.61
C VAL A 61 -10.65 -21.78 -20.67
N SER A 62 -9.89 -22.84 -20.42
CA SER A 62 -9.44 -23.70 -21.52
C SER A 62 -10.36 -24.91 -21.50
N GLU A 63 -11.36 -24.81 -22.37
CA GLU A 63 -12.33 -25.82 -22.74
C GLU A 63 -11.73 -27.22 -22.74
N THR A 64 -12.29 -28.09 -21.90
CA THR A 64 -12.52 -29.48 -22.31
C THR A 64 -13.38 -29.40 -23.58
N ASP A 65 -12.82 -29.85 -24.70
CA ASP A 65 -13.47 -30.62 -25.78
C ASP A 65 -12.84 -30.27 -27.16
N GLN A 66 -11.74 -30.94 -27.52
CA GLN A 66 -11.43 -31.23 -28.93
C GLN A 66 -10.79 -32.63 -29.04
N SER A 67 -11.64 -33.59 -29.39
CA SER A 67 -11.43 -34.69 -30.34
C SER A 67 -10.03 -35.32 -30.47
N LYS A 68 -9.90 -36.61 -30.12
CA LYS A 68 -9.93 -37.73 -31.08
C LYS A 68 -9.92 -39.09 -30.40
#